data_AF-A0A257GW50-F1
#
_entry.id   AF-A0A257GW50-F1
#
_cell.length_a   1.000
_cell.length_b   1.000
_cell.length_c   1.000
_cell.angle_alpha   90.00
_cell.angle_beta   90.00
_cell.angle_gamma   90.00
#
_symmetry.space_group_name_H-M   'P 1'
#
loop_
_entity.id
_entity.type
_entity.pdbx_description
1 polymer ?
#
loop_
_entity_poly.entity_id
_entity_poly.type
_entity_poly.pdbx_seq_one_letter_code
_entity_poly.pdbx_strand_id
1 'polypeptide(L)' 'LANIPLGRLGAPQEIADAVAFLAGPQAGYITGTELHVNGGMFMN' A
#
# COMPACT_ATOMS: atom_id res chain seq x y z
N LEU A 1 3.57 2.97 -17.51
CA LEU A 1 4.54 3.46 -16.49
C LEU A 1 4.48 4.97 -16.28
N ALA A 2 4.22 5.78 -17.31
CA ALA A 2 4.16 7.25 -17.18
C ALA A 2 3.21 7.79 -16.08
N ASN A 3 2.19 7.00 -15.70
CA ASN A 3 1.23 7.37 -14.65
C ASN A 3 1.58 6.78 -13.26
N ILE A 4 2.71 6.09 -13.11
CA ILE A 4 3.18 5.60 -11.81
C ILE A 4 4.39 6.45 -11.43
N PRO A 5 4.27 7.38 -10.46
CA PRO A 5 5.38 8.21 -10.00
C PRO A 5 6.64 7.44 -9.63
N LEU A 6 6.53 6.25 -9.03
CA LEU A 6 7.69 5.39 -8.74
C LEU A 6 8.33 4.75 -9.99
N GLY A 7 7.76 4.93 -11.18
CA GLY A 7 8.33 4.48 -12.45
C GLY A 7 8.34 2.96 -12.67
N ARG A 8 7.74 2.17 -11.77
CA ARG A 8 7.70 0.70 -11.84
C ARG A 8 6.37 0.13 -11.39
N LEU A 9 6.10 -1.11 -11.78
CA LEU A 9 5.03 -1.89 -11.17
C LEU A 9 5.43 -2.30 -9.74
N GLY A 10 4.42 -2.43 -8.88
CA GLY A 10 4.58 -3.03 -7.57
C GLY A 10 4.86 -4.53 -7.67
N ALA A 11 5.68 -5.04 -6.76
CA ALA A 11 5.84 -6.47 -6.56
C ALA A 11 4.73 -7.00 -5.64
N PRO A 12 4.30 -8.27 -5.79
CA PRO A 12 3.32 -8.88 -4.89
C PRO A 12 3.72 -8.80 -3.41
N GLN A 13 5.02 -8.85 -3.11
CA GLN A 13 5.53 -8.76 -1.75
C GLN A 13 5.20 -7.41 -1.08
N GLU A 14 5.16 -6.31 -1.82
CA GLU A 14 4.85 -4.99 -1.25
C GLU A 14 3.39 -4.91 -0.76
N ILE A 15 2.48 -5.63 -1.42
CA ILE A 15 1.10 -5.80 -0.95
C ILE A 15 1.08 -6.69 0.29
N ALA A 16 1.81 -7.81 0.26
CA ALA A 16 1.88 -8.73 1.40
C ALA A 16 2.42 -8.05 2.67
N ASP A 17 3.44 -7.21 2.54
CA ASP A 17 4.04 -6.47 3.65
C ASP A 17 3.04 -5.44 4.24
N ALA A 18 2.28 -4.75 3.39
CA ALA A 18 1.22 -3.83 3.83
C ALA A 18 0.09 -4.57 4.56
N VAL A 19 -0.31 -5.75 4.08
CA VAL A 19 -1.29 -6.61 4.75
C VAL A 19 -0.73 -7.11 6.09
N ALA A 20 0.53 -7.54 6.13
CA ALA A 20 1.19 -7.98 7.35
C ALA A 20 1.28 -6.86 8.40
N PHE A 21 1.52 -5.62 7.97
CA PHE A 21 1.45 -4.44 8.84
C PHE A 21 0.05 -4.27 9.45
N LEU A 22 -1.00 -4.29 8.62
CA LEU A 22 -2.38 -4.10 9.06
C LEU A 22 -2.90 -5.23 9.94
N ALA A 23 -2.43 -6.46 9.71
CA ALA A 23 -2.74 -7.62 10.55
C ALA A 23 -1.89 -7.67 11.84
N GLY A 24 -0.83 -6.86 11.92
CA GLY A 24 0.11 -6.86 13.03
C GLY A 24 -0.37 -6.05 14.25
N PRO A 25 0.26 -6.24 15.42
CA PRO A 25 -0.13 -5.56 16.67
C PRO A 25 0.01 -4.03 16.58
N GLN A 26 0.89 -3.53 15.72
CA GLN A 26 1.13 -2.11 15.49
C GLN A 26 -0.05 -1.36 14.86
N ALA A 27 -0.97 -2.07 14.20
CA ALA A 27 -2.15 -1.48 13.56
C ALA A 27 -3.41 -1.54 14.44
N GLY A 28 -3.29 -1.89 15.73
CA GLY A 28 -4.44 -2.18 16.61
C GLY A 28 -5.45 -1.04 16.82
N TYR A 29 -5.14 0.19 16.41
CA TYR A 29 -6.04 1.34 16.46
C TYR A 29 -6.39 1.91 15.07
N ILE A 30 -6.05 1.17 14.00
CA ILE A 30 -6.32 1.54 12.62
C ILE A 30 -7.55 0.76 12.14
N THR A 31 -8.63 1.47 11.86
CA THR A 31 -9.88 0.88 11.34
C THR A 31 -10.62 1.89 10.47
N GLY A 32 -11.45 1.40 9.54
CA GLY A 32 -12.26 2.23 8.66
C GLY A 32 -11.46 3.08 7.66
N THR A 33 -10.24 2.65 7.32
CA THR A 33 -9.33 3.38 6.43
C THR A 33 -8.93 2.54 5.22
N GLU A 34 -8.49 3.20 4.16
CA GLU A 34 -7.94 2.59 2.96
C GLU A 34 -6.44 2.87 2.90
N LEU A 35 -5.62 1.82 2.73
CA LEU A 35 -4.17 1.94 2.55
C LEU A 35 -3.81 1.76 1.07
N HIS A 36 -3.49 2.85 0.38
CA HIS A 36 -3.09 2.80 -1.02
C HIS A 36 -1.64 2.32 -1.17
N VAL A 37 -1.46 1.18 -1.85
CA VAL A 37 -0.14 0.63 -2.22
C VAL A 37 -0.04 0.60 -3.75
N ASN A 38 0.06 1.77 -4.36
CA ASN A 38 -0.11 1.94 -5.82
C ASN A 38 1.05 2.67 -6.52
N GLY A 39 2.17 2.89 -5.81
CA GLY A 39 3.32 3.62 -6.35
C GLY A 39 3.03 5.07 -6.75
N GLY A 40 1.96 5.65 -6.21
CA GLY A 40 1.51 7.01 -6.47
C GLY A 40 0.57 7.16 -7.67
N MET A 41 0.07 6.06 -8.23
CA MET A 41 -0.75 6.08 -9.44
C MET A 41 -2.13 6.76 -9.25
N PHE A 42 -2.65 6.78 -8.03
CA PHE A 42 -3.89 7.43 -7.66
C PHE A 42 -3.72 8.09 -6.27
N MET A 43 -4.14 9.36 -6.12
CA MET A 43 -3.86 10.17 -4.92
C MET A 43 -5.01 11.13 -4.55
N ASN A 44 -6.27 10.83 -4.89
CA ASN A 44 -7.40 11.73 -4.61
C ASN A 44 -8.04 11.48 -3.25
#